data_AF-A0A7Y2YUD1-F1
#
_entry.id   AF-A0A7Y2YUD1-F1
#
_cell.length_a   1.000
_cell.length_b   1.000
_cell.length_c   1.000
_cell.angle_alpha   90.00
_cell.angle_beta   90.00
_cell.angle_gamma   90.00
#
_symmetry.space_group_name_H-M   'P 1'
#
loop_
_entity.id
_entity.type
_entity.pdbx_description
1 polymer ?
#
loop_
_entity_poly.entity_id
_entity_poly.type
_entity_poly.pdbx_seq_one_letter_code
_entity_poly.pdbx_strand_id
1 'polypeptide(L)'
;MKDLTEPVADGAIELRFPSLDHVWLAAGLAVVLIRALAWPIVPSDFWWQLAYGRWIVEHGSIPLVDHFSYTRAGEAYFDQPWL
;
A
#
# COMPACT_ATOMS: atom_id res chain seq x y z
N MET A 1 -49.72 18.65 -32.42
CA MET A 1 -49.05 19.23 -31.25
C MET A 1 -49.07 18.17 -30.17
N LYS A 2 -48.01 17.36 -30.09
CA LYS A 2 -47.89 16.22 -29.16
C LYS A 2 -47.42 16.80 -27.82
N ASP A 3 -48.21 16.60 -26.78
CA ASP A 3 -47.93 17.08 -25.43
C ASP A 3 -46.58 16.51 -24.95
N LEU A 4 -45.68 17.40 -24.53
CA LEU A 4 -44.30 17.09 -24.09
C LEU A 4 -44.22 17.09 -22.56
N THR A 5 -45.26 16.62 -21.88
CA THR A 5 -45.33 16.52 -20.41
C THR A 5 -44.99 15.12 -19.92
N GLU A 6 -43.92 14.52 -20.43
CA GLU A 6 -43.27 13.43 -19.71
C GLU A 6 -42.50 14.07 -18.53
N PRO A 7 -42.75 13.67 -17.27
CA PRO A 7 -41.97 14.18 -16.15
C PRO A 7 -40.51 13.75 -16.34
N VAL A 8 -39.61 14.72 -16.50
CA VAL A 8 -38.18 14.49 -16.31
C VAL A 8 -38.04 13.98 -14.89
N ALA A 9 -37.66 12.71 -14.74
CA ALA A 9 -37.34 12.16 -13.44
C ALA A 9 -36.18 12.97 -12.86
N ASP A 10 -36.49 13.87 -11.94
CA ASP A 10 -35.51 14.61 -11.15
C ASP A 10 -34.74 13.59 -10.30
N GLY A 11 -33.68 13.04 -10.89
CA GLY A 11 -32.72 12.15 -10.25
C GLY A 11 -31.82 12.94 -9.30
N ALA A 12 -32.42 13.61 -8.31
CA ALA A 12 -31.67 14.24 -7.25
C ALA A 12 -30.86 13.16 -6.51
N ILE A 13 -29.53 13.30 -6.54
CA ILE A 13 -28.64 12.44 -5.75
C ILE A 13 -28.96 12.70 -4.28
N GLU A 14 -29.69 11.79 -3.64
CA GLU A 14 -29.88 11.83 -2.20
C GLU A 14 -28.53 11.60 -1.52
N LEU A 15 -27.92 12.68 -1.04
CA LEU A 15 -26.76 12.60 -0.18
C LEU A 15 -27.20 12.04 1.18
N ARG A 16 -27.00 10.73 1.37
CA ARG A 16 -27.25 10.08 2.65
C ARG A 16 -26.11 10.40 3.60
N PHE A 17 -26.43 11.10 4.68
CA PHE A 17 -25.48 11.33 5.76
C PHE A 17 -25.14 10.00 6.44
N PRO A 18 -23.86 9.77 6.79
CA PRO A 18 -23.47 8.56 7.51
C PRO A 18 -24.20 8.51 8.85
N SER A 19 -24.82 7.35 9.14
CA SER A 19 -25.38 7.11 10.47
C SER A 19 -24.26 6.99 11.50
N LEU A 20 -24.63 7.09 12.78
CA LEU A 20 -23.69 6.91 13.89
C LEU A 20 -22.96 5.56 13.82
N ASP A 21 -23.62 4.51 13.35
CA ASP A 21 -23.01 3.18 13.18
C ASP A 21 -21.87 3.20 12.17
N HIS A 22 -22.02 3.94 11.06
CA HIS A 22 -20.96 4.09 10.06
C HIS A 22 -19.74 4.80 10.65
N VAL A 23 -19.96 5.81 11.50
CA VAL A 23 -18.89 6.52 12.19
C VAL A 23 -18.15 5.57 13.14
N TRP A 24 -18.86 4.74 13.90
CA TRP A 24 -18.24 3.76 14.80
C TRP A 24 -17.45 2.69 14.05
N LEU A 25 -17.98 2.18 12.95
CA LEU A 25 -17.28 1.23 12.08
C LEU A 25 -16.00 1.85 11.50
N ALA A 26 -16.09 3.07 10.97
CA ALA A 26 -14.94 3.78 10.44
C ALA A 26 -13.90 4.08 11.52
N ALA A 27 -14.32 4.47 12.72
CA ALA A 27 -13.42 4.73 13.84
C ALA A 27 -12.70 3.44 14.29
N GLY A 28 -13.42 2.32 14.41
CA GLY A 28 -12.82 1.02 14.73
C GLY A 28 -11.80 0.58 13.69
N LEU A 29 -12.15 0.70 12.40
CA LEU A 29 -11.24 0.41 11.30
C LEU A 29 -10.01 1.32 11.33
N ALA A 30 -10.21 2.63 11.56
CA ALA A 30 -9.13 3.59 11.65
C ALA A 30 -8.16 3.25 12.79
N VAL A 31 -8.65 2.85 13.96
CA VAL A 31 -7.80 2.41 15.07
C VAL A 31 -6.94 1.19 14.69
N VAL A 32 -7.54 0.19 14.03
CA VAL A 32 -6.80 -1.00 13.55
C VAL A 32 -5.71 -0.60 12.55
N LEU A 33 -6.05 0.25 11.58
CA LEU A 33 -5.10 0.71 10.55
C LEU A 33 -3.98 1.55 11.15
N ILE A 34 -4.31 2.53 12.01
CA ILE A 34 -3.33 3.35 12.72
C ILE A 34 -2.40 2.46 13.53
N ARG A 35 -2.92 1.43 14.22
CA ARG A 35 -2.09 0.53 15.01
C ARG A 35 -1.12 -0.28 14.16
N ALA A 36 -1.55 -0.74 13.00
CA ALA A 36 -0.72 -1.45 12.04
C ALA A 36 0.36 -0.54 11.44
N LEU A 37 0.00 0.69 11.06
CA LEU A 37 0.90 1.67 10.46
C LEU A 37 1.92 2.26 11.46
N ALA A 38 1.52 2.39 12.73
CA ALA A 38 2.39 2.88 13.80
C ALA A 38 3.29 1.80 14.41
N TRP A 39 3.13 0.53 14.00
CA TRP A 39 4.00 -0.53 14.47
C TRP A 39 5.38 -0.39 13.81
N PRO A 40 6.48 -0.38 14.59
CA PRO A 40 7.81 -0.26 14.01
C PRO A 40 8.13 -1.47 13.13
N ILE A 41 8.78 -1.21 12.00
CA ILE A 41 9.32 -2.28 11.16
C ILE A 41 10.52 -2.88 11.91
N VAL A 42 10.33 -4.07 12.46
CA VAL A 42 11.31 -4.74 13.33
C VAL A 42 12.42 -5.47 12.55
N PRO A 43 12.17 -6.18 11.43
CA PRO A 43 13.22 -6.91 10.74
C PRO A 43 14.31 -5.96 10.23
N SER A 44 15.57 -6.22 10.61
CA SER A 44 16.74 -5.45 10.15
C SER A 44 16.83 -5.39 8.63
N ASP A 45 16.36 -6.44 7.97
CA ASP A 45 16.61 -6.65 6.55
C ASP A 45 15.47 -6.13 5.66
N PHE A 46 14.40 -5.56 6.25
CA PHE A 46 13.26 -5.06 5.49
C PHE A 46 13.68 -4.05 4.40
N TRP A 47 14.52 -3.09 4.78
CA TRP A 47 15.02 -2.07 3.85
C TRP A 47 15.95 -2.66 2.79
N TRP A 48 16.65 -3.74 3.14
CA TRP A 48 17.53 -4.45 2.22
C TRP A 48 16.72 -5.16 1.15
N GLN A 49 15.65 -5.86 1.53
CA GLN A 49 14.70 -6.47 0.60
C GLN A 49 14.05 -5.44 -0.32
N LEU A 50 13.65 -4.27 0.20
CA LEU A 50 13.07 -3.21 -0.62
C LEU A 50 14.08 -2.61 -1.61
N ALA A 51 15.34 -2.43 -1.20
CA ALA A 51 16.41 -1.94 -2.07
C ALA A 51 16.71 -2.93 -3.21
N TYR A 52 16.81 -4.22 -2.91
CA TYR A 52 16.98 -5.26 -3.94
C TYR A 52 15.76 -5.39 -4.85
N GLY A 53 14.54 -5.30 -4.30
CA GLY A 53 13.31 -5.30 -5.09
C GLY A 53 13.29 -4.16 -6.10
N ARG A 54 13.65 -2.93 -5.68
CA ARG A 54 13.81 -1.79 -6.60
C ARG A 54 14.86 -2.07 -7.66
N TRP A 55 16.04 -2.58 -7.26
CA TRP A 55 17.11 -2.89 -8.19
C TRP A 55 16.68 -3.93 -9.25
N ILE A 56 15.98 -4.99 -8.84
CA ILE A 56 15.47 -6.03 -9.75
C ILE A 56 14.48 -5.45 -10.76
N VAL A 57 13.55 -4.58 -10.32
CA VAL A 57 12.60 -3.91 -11.21
C VAL A 57 13.32 -3.02 -12.23
N GLU A 58 14.34 -2.28 -11.78
CA GLU A 58 15.11 -1.37 -12.63
C GLU A 58 15.98 -2.10 -13.66
N HIS A 59 16.53 -3.28 -13.32
CA HIS A 59 17.49 -4.01 -14.16
C HIS A 59 16.89 -5.22 -14.87
N GLY A 60 15.68 -5.64 -14.50
CA GLY A 60 15.02 -6.82 -15.07
C GLY A 60 15.77 -8.13 -14.86
N SER A 61 16.63 -8.22 -13.84
CA SER A 61 17.46 -9.39 -13.56
C SER A 61 17.65 -9.64 -12.07
N ILE A 62 18.06 -10.86 -11.72
CA ILE A 62 18.41 -11.23 -10.34
C ILE A 62 19.88 -10.81 -10.11
N PRO A 63 20.20 -10.08 -9.03
CA PRO A 63 21.56 -9.66 -8.75
C PRO A 63 22.46 -10.87 -8.49
N LEU A 64 23.61 -10.91 -9.17
CA LEU A 64 24.65 -11.91 -8.95
C LEU A 64 25.74 -11.43 -7.99
N VAL A 65 25.78 -10.13 -7.72
CA VAL A 65 26.76 -9.47 -6.86
C VAL A 65 26.06 -8.58 -5.85
N ASP A 66 26.72 -8.34 -4.72
CA ASP A 66 26.24 -7.44 -3.67
C ASP A 66 26.42 -5.98 -4.07
N HIS A 67 25.32 -5.23 -4.12
CA HIS A 67 25.32 -3.82 -4.53
C HIS A 67 25.29 -2.84 -3.35
N PHE A 68 24.95 -3.29 -2.14
CA PHE A 68 24.57 -2.40 -1.04
C PHE A 68 25.44 -2.58 0.21
N SER A 69 26.17 -3.69 0.35
CA SER A 69 27.07 -3.90 1.49
C SER A 69 28.26 -2.95 1.47
N TYR A 70 28.55 -2.35 2.62
CA TYR A 70 29.68 -1.42 2.77
C TYR A 70 31.04 -2.08 2.55
N THR A 71 31.24 -3.31 3.05
CA THR A 71 32.55 -4.00 3.04
C THR A 71 32.69 -5.09 1.98
N ARG A 72 31.60 -5.42 1.27
CA ARG A 72 31.52 -6.54 0.32
C ARG A 72 30.92 -6.13 -1.03
N ALA A 73 30.84 -4.84 -1.34
CA ALA A 73 30.30 -4.37 -2.61
C ALA A 73 31.05 -4.99 -3.80
N GLY A 74 30.31 -5.54 -4.77
CA GLY A 74 30.84 -6.19 -5.97
C GLY A 74 31.25 -7.66 -5.79
N GLU A 75 31.23 -8.19 -4.57
CA GLU A 75 31.42 -9.63 -4.32
C GLU A 75 30.16 -10.41 -4.70
N ALA A 76 30.27 -11.73 -4.85
CA ALA A 76 29.13 -12.59 -5.16
C ALA A 76 28.01 -12.42 -4.12
N TYR A 77 26.77 -12.28 -4.60
CA TYR A 77 25.61 -12.13 -3.73
C TYR A 77 25.48 -13.37 -2.82
N PHE A 78 25.40 -13.13 -1.52
CA PHE A 78 25.27 -14.17 -0.51
C PHE A 78 24.05 -13.86 0.34
N ASP A 79 23.02 -14.69 0.20
CA ASP A 79 21.85 -14.65 1.08
C ASP A 79 22.27 -15.17 2.46
N GLN A 80 22.48 -14.26 3.43
CA GLN A 80 22.81 -14.61 4.81
C GLN A 80 21.59 -15.25 5.47
N PRO A 81 21.56 -16.57 5.75
CA PRO A 81 20.33 -17.24 6.18
C PRO A 81 19.95 -17.05 7.66
N TRP A 82 20.41 -16.00 8.36
CA TRP A 82 20.15 -15.87 9.81
C TRP A 82 20.27 -14.46 10.40
N LEU A 83 19.12 -13.94 10.84
CA LEU A 83 18.78 -13.63 12.24
C LEU A 83 17.34 -14.10 12.51
#